data_AF-A0A960EAG0-F1
#
_entry.id   AF-A0A960EAG0-F1
#
_cell.length_a   1.000
_cell.length_b   1.000
_cell.length_c   1.000
_cell.angle_alpha   90.00
_cell.angle_beta   90.00
_cell.angle_gamma   90.00
#
_symmetry.space_group_name_H-M   'P 1'
#
loop_
_entity.id
_entity.type
_entity.pdbx_description
1 polymer ?
#
loop_
_entity_poly.entity_id
_entity_poly.type
_entity_poly.pdbx_seq_one_letter_code
_entity_poly.pdbx_strand_id
1 'polypeptide(L)'
;MARAVRGGDTLRTAIEHTEPDDTASDAVGVVRRAVEHRRIPSDTESTRPIDDPDTALVVTVAVACADHGGPAAEPFDRAAGVLRARAAERDERRVQSAQARLSAGVLTWLPVAMLLVLLVSSASVRSSVATPFGMLTVGAGLVLNVIGWWWMRRTVDRAAR
;
A
#
# COMPACT_ATOMS: atom_id res chain seq x y z
N MET A 1 20.68 10.35 5.02
CA MET A 1 21.00 10.54 6.46
C MET A 1 22.00 9.51 7.02
N ALA A 2 21.69 8.21 7.12
CA ALA A 2 22.58 7.23 7.77
C ALA A 2 23.97 7.07 7.12
N ARG A 3 24.10 7.34 5.82
CA ARG A 3 25.38 7.25 5.08
C ARG A 3 26.27 8.50 5.22
N ALA A 4 25.67 9.67 5.47
CA ALA A 4 26.39 10.95 5.62
C ALA A 4 26.98 11.10 7.03
N VAL A 5 26.24 10.66 8.06
CA VAL A 5 26.71 10.69 9.47
C VAL A 5 27.89 9.74 9.71
N ARG A 6 27.97 8.62 8.96
CA ARG A 6 29.12 7.70 9.02
C ARG A 6 30.38 8.25 8.34
N GLY A 7 30.25 9.32 7.53
CA GLY A 7 31.36 9.96 6.81
C GLY A 7 32.04 11.12 7.54
N GLY A 8 31.55 11.50 8.73
CA GLY A 8 32.12 12.60 9.52
C GLY A 8 31.51 13.98 9.28
N ASP A 9 30.49 14.10 8.43
CA ASP A 9 29.75 15.35 8.26
C ASP A 9 28.89 15.65 9.50
N THR A 10 28.91 16.91 9.93
CA THR A 10 28.06 17.34 11.04
C THR A 10 26.59 17.15 10.68
N LEU A 11 25.78 16.72 11.65
CA LEU A 11 24.34 16.48 11.51
C LEU A 11 23.61 17.66 10.82
N ARG A 12 24.14 18.87 11.01
CA ARG A 12 23.66 20.13 10.42
C ARG A 12 23.85 20.19 8.90
N THR A 13 25.02 19.79 8.39
CA THR A 13 25.33 19.81 6.95
C THR A 13 24.55 18.73 6.19
N ALA A 14 24.26 17.60 6.84
CA ALA A 14 23.46 16.51 6.27
C ALA A 14 21.96 16.88 6.12
N ILE A 15 21.49 17.83 6.92
CA ILE A 15 20.13 18.39 6.83
C ILE A 15 20.04 19.42 5.70
N GLU A 16 21.10 20.20 5.45
CA GLU A 16 21.12 21.22 4.40
C GLU A 16 21.21 20.65 2.96
N HIS A 17 21.76 19.44 2.78
CA HIS A 17 21.94 18.82 1.46
C HIS A 17 20.88 17.78 1.06
N THR A 18 19.84 17.57 1.88
CA THR A 18 18.72 16.70 1.50
C THR A 18 17.61 17.58 0.94
N GLU A 19 17.51 17.67 -0.39
CA GLU A 19 16.33 18.25 -1.03
C GLU A 19 15.08 17.47 -0.55
N PRO A 20 14.10 18.15 0.06
CA PRO A 20 12.93 17.49 0.59
C PRO A 20 12.04 17.00 -0.56
N ASP A 21 11.83 15.70 -0.62
CA ASP A 21 10.59 15.15 -1.15
C ASP A 21 9.46 15.70 -0.25
N ASP A 22 8.44 16.36 -0.82
CA ASP A 22 7.49 17.26 -0.13
C ASP A 22 6.83 16.65 1.13
N THR A 23 6.76 15.33 1.23
CA THR A 23 6.22 14.57 2.37
C THR A 23 7.18 14.45 3.56
N ALA A 24 8.49 14.45 3.34
CA ALA A 24 9.49 14.35 4.41
C ALA A 24 9.68 15.68 5.17
N SER A 25 9.44 16.80 4.50
CA SER A 25 9.52 18.16 5.08
C SER A 25 8.47 18.37 6.18
N ASP A 26 7.26 17.83 6.00
CA ASP A 26 6.17 17.98 6.96
C ASP A 26 6.44 17.15 8.23
N ALA A 27 6.90 15.90 8.06
CA ALA A 27 7.26 15.03 9.18
C ALA A 27 8.41 15.60 10.04
N VAL A 28 9.44 16.15 9.41
CA VAL A 28 10.55 16.82 10.11
C VAL A 28 10.06 18.08 10.85
N GLY A 29 9.15 18.84 10.23
CA GLY A 29 8.52 20.00 10.85
C GLY A 29 7.70 19.64 12.09
N VAL A 30 6.94 18.54 12.04
CA VAL A 30 6.14 18.03 13.16
C VAL A 30 7.05 17.54 14.30
N VAL A 31 8.09 16.77 13.99
CA VAL A 31 9.05 16.29 14.99
C VAL A 31 9.77 17.46 15.67
N ARG A 32 10.22 18.46 14.91
CA ARG A 32 10.86 19.66 15.47
C ARG A 32 9.92 20.40 16.42
N ARG A 33 8.66 20.62 16.03
CA ARG A 33 7.64 21.29 16.87
C ARG A 33 7.33 20.51 18.15
N ALA A 34 7.22 19.18 18.06
CA ALA A 34 6.90 18.32 19.21
C ALA A 34 8.05 18.27 20.22
N VAL A 35 9.30 18.24 19.74
CA VAL A 35 10.50 18.32 20.60
C VAL A 35 10.62 19.71 21.25
N GLU A 36 10.32 20.77 20.51
CA GLU A 36 10.41 22.16 20.99
C GLU A 36 9.37 22.48 22.08
N HIS A 37 8.17 21.91 21.98
CA HIS A 37 7.10 22.09 22.98
C HIS A 37 7.13 21.08 24.14
N ARG A 38 8.03 20.08 24.09
CA ARG A 38 8.18 19.03 25.12
C ARG A 38 6.83 18.44 25.58
N ARG A 39 5.92 18.26 24.63
CA ARG A 39 4.60 17.66 24.85
C ARG A 39 4.39 16.56 23.83
N ILE A 40 3.99 15.38 24.30
CA ILE A 40 3.29 14.41 23.47
C ILE A 40 2.06 15.16 22.94
N PRO A 41 1.84 15.26 21.62
CA PRO A 41 0.66 15.92 21.09
C PRO A 41 -0.57 15.10 21.49
N SER A 42 -1.13 15.41 22.66
CA SER A 42 -2.42 14.92 23.10
C SER A 42 -3.50 15.73 22.38
N ASP A 43 -3.81 15.30 21.17
CA ASP A 43 -5.11 15.40 20.47
C ASP A 43 -5.92 16.71 20.43
N THR A 44 -5.46 17.86 20.94
CA THR A 44 -6.40 18.99 21.16
C THR A 44 -6.01 20.37 20.65
N GLU A 45 -4.79 20.62 20.17
CA GLU A 45 -4.39 22.01 19.83
C GLU A 45 -3.65 22.21 18.50
N SER A 46 -3.71 21.25 17.58
CA SER A 46 -3.19 21.45 16.22
C SER A 46 -4.07 20.76 15.19
N THR A 47 -4.50 21.55 14.22
CA THR A 47 -5.60 21.36 13.27
C THR A 47 -5.40 20.25 12.23
N ARG A 48 -4.54 19.24 12.46
CA ARG A 48 -4.44 18.03 11.65
C ARG A 48 -4.06 16.84 12.53
N PRO A 49 -4.91 15.80 12.63
CA PRO A 49 -4.51 14.52 13.18
C PRO A 49 -3.23 14.03 12.47
N ILE A 50 -2.30 13.43 13.22
CA ILE A 50 -1.21 12.68 12.60
C ILE A 50 -1.85 11.44 11.97
N ASP A 51 -2.24 11.56 10.69
CA ASP A 51 -2.95 10.50 9.97
C ASP A 51 -2.04 9.30 9.64
N ASP A 52 -0.71 9.50 9.69
CA ASP A 52 0.27 8.46 9.38
C ASP A 52 0.87 7.81 10.66
N PRO A 53 0.63 6.51 10.89
CA PRO A 53 1.13 5.79 12.07
C PRO A 53 2.65 5.64 12.10
N ASP A 54 3.35 5.82 10.98
CA ASP A 54 4.81 5.83 10.92
C ASP A 54 5.35 7.17 11.47
N THR A 55 4.74 8.29 11.08
CA THR A 55 5.03 9.62 11.61
C THR A 55 4.75 9.71 13.12
N ALA A 56 3.62 9.15 13.59
CA ALA A 56 3.29 9.11 15.01
C ALA A 56 4.34 8.35 15.85
N LEU A 57 4.88 7.25 15.30
CA LEU A 57 5.95 6.47 15.95
C LEU A 57 7.23 7.32 16.10
N VAL A 58 7.65 8.01 15.04
CA VAL A 58 8.86 8.85 15.06
C VAL A 58 8.72 10.01 16.05
N VAL A 59 7.57 10.69 16.06
CA VAL A 59 7.27 11.78 17.00
C VAL A 59 7.30 11.29 18.44
N THR A 60 6.68 10.14 18.71
CA THR A 60 6.65 9.55 20.06
C THR A 60 8.06 9.23 20.56
N VAL A 61 8.90 8.63 19.71
CA VAL A 61 10.29 8.34 20.06
C VAL A 61 11.10 9.62 20.28
N ALA A 62 10.90 10.64 19.44
CA ALA A 62 11.61 11.92 19.56
C ALA A 62 11.28 12.65 20.87
N VAL A 63 10.00 12.71 21.26
CA VAL A 63 9.57 13.32 22.54
C VAL A 63 10.11 12.52 23.72
N ALA A 64 10.02 11.19 23.69
CA ALA A 64 10.53 10.34 24.77
C ALA A 64 12.04 10.50 24.98
N CYS A 65 12.82 10.62 23.90
CA CYS A 65 14.25 10.90 23.96
C CYS A 65 14.56 12.30 24.50
N ALA A 66 13.77 13.31 24.13
CA ALA A 66 13.92 14.68 24.61
C ALA A 66 13.63 14.79 26.13
N ASP A 67 12.68 14.00 26.64
CA ASP A 67 12.32 14.00 28.07
C ASP A 67 13.35 13.28 28.95
N HIS A 68 13.96 12.20 28.45
CA HIS A 68 14.84 11.35 29.26
C HIS A 68 16.32 11.68 29.14
N GLY A 69 16.73 12.51 28.17
CA GLY A 69 18.11 13.02 28.03
C GLY A 69 19.20 11.95 27.80
N GLY A 70 18.80 10.69 27.59
CA GLY A 70 19.71 9.56 27.36
C GLY A 70 20.13 9.38 25.89
N PRO A 71 20.96 8.37 25.57
CA PRO A 71 21.42 8.12 24.21
C PRO A 71 20.25 7.88 23.25
N ALA A 72 19.92 8.88 22.44
CA ALA A 72 18.79 8.81 21.51
C ALA A 72 18.98 7.75 20.40
N ALA A 73 20.22 7.29 20.18
CA ALA A 73 20.56 6.34 19.13
C ALA A 73 19.76 5.03 19.22
N GLU A 74 19.63 4.44 20.41
CA GLU A 74 18.99 3.12 20.55
C GLU A 74 17.46 3.16 20.32
N PRO A 75 16.69 4.12 20.88
CA PRO A 75 15.27 4.25 20.56
C PRO A 75 15.01 4.58 19.08
N PHE A 76 15.83 5.44 18.47
CA PHE A 76 15.71 5.76 17.04
C PHE A 76 16.07 4.58 16.15
N ASP A 77 17.09 3.78 16.50
CA ASP A 77 17.44 2.56 15.75
C ASP A 77 16.32 1.52 15.83
N ARG A 78 15.68 1.36 16.99
CA ARG A 78 14.49 0.52 17.13
C ARG A 78 13.32 1.03 16.29
N ALA A 79 13.02 2.34 16.33
CA ALA A 79 11.97 2.93 15.51
C ALA A 79 12.26 2.73 14.01
N ALA A 80 13.50 2.94 13.58
CA ALA A 80 13.93 2.70 12.22
C ALA A 80 13.82 1.21 11.82
N GLY A 81 14.07 0.28 12.76
CA GLY A 81 13.81 -1.15 12.58
C GLY A 81 12.34 -1.45 12.29
N VAL A 82 11.43 -0.88 13.08
CA VAL A 82 9.98 -1.04 12.90
C VAL A 82 9.52 -0.45 11.56
N LEU A 83 10.00 0.74 11.18
CA LEU A 83 9.67 1.36 9.90
C LEU A 83 10.12 0.52 8.71
N ARG A 84 11.34 -0.04 8.76
CA ARG A 84 11.84 -0.95 7.71
C ARG A 84 11.03 -2.24 7.62
N ALA A 85 10.64 -2.82 8.77
CA ALA A 85 9.80 -4.01 8.79
C ALA A 85 8.42 -3.73 8.16
N ARG A 86 7.79 -2.60 8.49
CA ARG A 86 6.52 -2.18 7.88
C ARG A 86 6.67 -1.92 6.38
N ALA A 87 7.76 -1.32 5.94
CA ALA A 87 8.04 -1.12 4.52
C ALA A 87 8.17 -2.46 3.78
N ALA A 88 8.92 -3.42 4.34
CA ALA A 88 9.05 -4.77 3.78
C ALA A 88 7.70 -5.51 3.71
N GLU A 89 6.87 -5.43 4.75
CA GLU A 89 5.51 -6.01 4.73
C GLU A 89 4.63 -5.39 3.64
N ARG A 90 4.70 -4.06 3.44
CA ARG A 90 3.93 -3.36 2.40
C ARG A 90 4.37 -3.83 1.01
N ASP A 91 5.67 -3.96 0.77
CA ASP A 91 6.22 -4.46 -0.49
C ASP A 91 5.77 -5.91 -0.75
N GLU A 92 5.82 -6.77 0.26
CA GLU A 92 5.39 -8.16 0.13
C GLU A 92 3.88 -8.29 -0.15
N ARG A 93 3.04 -7.51 0.55
CA ARG A 93 1.60 -7.44 0.26
C ARG A 93 1.32 -6.95 -1.15
N ARG A 94 2.10 -5.98 -1.64
CA ARG A 94 1.97 -5.47 -3.02
C ARG A 94 2.25 -6.57 -4.03
N VAL A 95 3.32 -7.34 -3.83
CA VAL A 95 3.66 -8.48 -4.71
C VAL A 95 2.60 -9.58 -4.65
N GLN A 96 2.17 -9.99 -3.45
CA GLN A 96 1.14 -11.02 -3.29
C GLN A 96 -0.20 -10.60 -3.92
N SER A 97 -0.58 -9.32 -3.76
CA SER A 97 -1.78 -8.78 -4.40
C SER A 97 -1.67 -8.79 -5.93
N ALA A 98 -0.51 -8.51 -6.50
CA ALA A 98 -0.28 -8.56 -7.94
C ALA A 98 -0.42 -10.00 -8.47
N GLN A 99 0.13 -10.99 -7.78
CA GLN A 99 -0.05 -12.40 -8.13
C GLN A 99 -1.52 -12.82 -8.04
N ALA A 100 -2.21 -12.47 -6.95
CA ALA A 100 -3.63 -12.79 -6.78
C ALA A 100 -4.50 -12.17 -7.90
N ARG A 101 -4.18 -10.94 -8.32
CA ARG A 101 -4.83 -10.26 -9.45
C ARG A 101 -4.61 -10.97 -10.78
N LEU A 102 -3.38 -11.42 -11.05
CA LEU A 102 -3.07 -12.17 -12.27
C LEU A 102 -3.82 -13.49 -12.31
N SER A 103 -3.81 -14.26 -11.21
CA SER A 103 -4.54 -15.53 -11.09
C SER A 103 -6.05 -15.35 -11.27
N ALA A 104 -6.63 -14.30 -10.67
CA ALA A 104 -8.05 -13.99 -10.86
C ALA A 104 -8.39 -13.58 -12.29
N GLY A 105 -7.50 -12.83 -12.96
CA GLY A 105 -7.64 -12.48 -14.37
C GLY A 105 -7.69 -13.72 -15.26
N VAL A 106 -6.78 -14.68 -15.03
CA VAL A 106 -6.75 -15.97 -15.76
C VAL A 106 -8.03 -16.76 -15.53
N LEU A 107 -8.49 -16.90 -14.29
CA LEU A 107 -9.70 -17.67 -13.96
C LEU A 107 -10.96 -17.05 -14.59
N THR A 108 -11.00 -15.73 -14.72
CA THR A 108 -12.09 -15.00 -15.39
C THR A 108 -12.10 -15.25 -16.90
N TRP A 109 -10.93 -15.33 -17.53
CA TRP A 109 -10.78 -15.58 -18.97
C TRP A 109 -11.02 -17.04 -19.38
N LEU A 110 -10.74 -17.98 -18.48
CA LEU A 110 -10.85 -19.42 -18.73
C LEU A 110 -12.21 -19.87 -19.30
N PRO A 111 -13.38 -19.53 -18.71
CA PRO A 111 -14.68 -19.93 -19.26
C PRO A 111 -14.98 -19.33 -20.63
N VAL A 112 -14.51 -18.10 -20.90
CA VAL A 112 -14.69 -17.44 -22.21
C VAL A 112 -13.85 -18.14 -23.27
N ALA A 113 -12.59 -18.45 -22.96
CA ALA A 113 -11.71 -19.20 -23.85
C ALA A 113 -12.27 -20.60 -24.14
N MET A 114 -12.74 -21.30 -23.10
CA MET A 114 -13.32 -22.64 -23.25
C MET A 114 -14.58 -22.63 -24.12
N LEU A 115 -15.48 -21.65 -23.92
CA LEU A 115 -16.66 -21.47 -24.76
C LEU A 115 -16.27 -21.23 -26.22
N LEU A 116 -15.29 -20.36 -26.48
CA LEU A 116 -14.81 -20.05 -27.82
C LEU A 116 -14.25 -21.29 -28.53
N VAL A 117 -13.41 -22.07 -27.84
CA VAL A 117 -12.85 -23.33 -28.37
C VAL A 117 -13.97 -24.32 -28.71
N LEU A 118 -14.98 -24.44 -27.84
CA LEU A 118 -16.11 -25.34 -28.06
C LEU A 118 -16.96 -24.93 -29.28
N LEU A 119 -17.15 -23.64 -29.51
CA LEU A 119 -17.89 -23.12 -30.67
C LEU A 119 -17.18 -23.42 -32.00
N VAL A 120 -15.85 -23.37 -32.00
CA VAL A 120 -15.03 -23.67 -33.19
C VAL A 120 -14.95 -25.17 -33.43
N SER A 121 -14.71 -25.95 -32.38
CA SER A 121 -14.41 -27.39 -32.47
C SER A 121 -15.66 -28.26 -32.69
N SER A 122 -16.83 -27.87 -32.17
CA SER A 122 -18.03 -28.73 -32.18
C SER A 122 -19.24 -28.08 -32.86
N ALA A 123 -19.70 -28.72 -33.94
CA ALA A 123 -20.97 -28.35 -34.60
C ALA A 123 -22.20 -28.57 -33.68
N SER A 124 -22.13 -29.55 -32.78
CA SER A 124 -23.22 -29.86 -31.84
C SER A 124 -23.35 -28.79 -30.74
N VAL A 125 -22.23 -28.17 -30.34
CA VAL A 125 -22.27 -27.02 -29.42
C VAL A 125 -22.87 -25.80 -30.10
N ARG A 126 -22.53 -25.52 -31.37
CA ARG A 126 -23.18 -24.42 -32.12
C ARG A 126 -24.68 -24.59 -32.23
N SER A 127 -25.16 -25.79 -32.56
CA SER A 127 -26.61 -26.02 -32.67
C SER A 127 -27.30 -25.89 -31.31
N SER A 128 -26.65 -26.34 -30.23
CA SER A 128 -27.16 -26.19 -28.87
C SER A 128 -27.22 -24.73 -28.43
N VAL A 129 -26.17 -23.93 -28.70
CA VAL A 129 -26.13 -22.49 -28.40
C VAL A 129 -27.16 -21.72 -29.24
N ALA A 130 -27.45 -22.15 -30.46
CA ALA A 130 -28.46 -21.53 -31.33
C ALA A 130 -29.91 -21.73 -30.83
N THR A 131 -30.15 -22.64 -29.87
CA THR A 131 -31.46 -22.77 -29.24
C THR A 131 -31.71 -21.63 -28.24
N PRO A 132 -32.98 -21.23 -28.00
CA PRO A 132 -33.29 -20.15 -27.05
C PRO A 132 -32.79 -20.44 -25.63
N PHE A 133 -32.78 -21.71 -25.21
CA PHE A 133 -32.26 -22.12 -23.91
C PHE A 133 -30.73 -22.05 -23.85
N GLY A 134 -30.05 -22.37 -24.95
CA GLY A 134 -28.60 -22.23 -25.10
C GLY A 134 -28.15 -20.77 -25.04
N MET A 135 -28.82 -19.87 -25.77
CA MET A 135 -28.56 -18.43 -25.72
C MET A 135 -28.75 -17.87 -24.31
N LEU A 136 -29.81 -18.29 -23.60
CA LEU A 136 -30.06 -17.83 -22.23
C LEU A 136 -28.96 -18.28 -21.26
N THR A 137 -28.51 -19.52 -21.39
CA THR A 137 -27.44 -20.09 -20.53
C THR A 137 -26.10 -19.38 -20.79
N VAL A 138 -25.73 -19.20 -22.06
CA VAL A 138 -24.52 -18.47 -22.44
C VAL A 138 -24.59 -17.01 -21.99
N GLY A 139 -25.73 -16.35 -22.20
CA GLY A 139 -25.97 -14.98 -21.77
C GLY A 139 -25.84 -14.83 -20.25
N ALA A 140 -26.47 -15.71 -19.48
CA ALA A 140 -26.37 -15.72 -18.03
C ALA A 140 -24.93 -15.94 -17.55
N GLY A 141 -24.20 -16.89 -18.16
CA GLY A 141 -22.80 -17.13 -17.87
C GLY A 141 -21.91 -15.92 -18.19
N LEU A 142 -22.16 -15.25 -19.31
CA LEU A 142 -21.43 -14.05 -19.71
C LEU A 142 -21.71 -12.89 -18.75
N VAL A 143 -22.96 -12.67 -18.36
CA VAL A 143 -23.34 -11.65 -17.37
C VAL A 143 -22.64 -11.92 -16.04
N LEU A 144 -22.66 -13.17 -15.55
CA LEU A 144 -21.99 -13.54 -14.32
C LEU A 144 -20.47 -13.34 -14.41
N ASN A 145 -19.88 -13.63 -15.57
CA ASN A 145 -18.46 -13.39 -15.83
C ASN A 145 -18.11 -11.90 -15.79
N VAL A 146 -18.92 -11.06 -16.43
CA VAL A 146 -18.76 -9.59 -16.43
C VAL A 146 -18.93 -9.03 -15.02
N ILE A 147 -19.90 -9.51 -14.25
CA ILE A 147 -20.10 -9.13 -12.85
C ILE A 147 -18.87 -9.50 -12.03
N GLY A 148 -18.36 -10.73 -12.17
CA GLY A 148 -17.16 -11.20 -11.48
C GLY A 148 -15.93 -10.35 -11.81
N TRP A 149 -15.72 -10.05 -13.10
CA TRP A 149 -14.64 -9.16 -13.54
C TRP A 149 -14.76 -7.76 -12.94
N TRP A 150 -15.96 -7.17 -12.97
CA TRP A 150 -16.22 -5.85 -12.40
C TRP A 150 -15.97 -5.83 -10.89
N TRP A 151 -16.39 -6.87 -10.18
CA TRP A 151 -16.21 -6.97 -8.73
C TRP A 151 -14.72 -7.12 -8.36
N MET A 152 -13.97 -7.93 -9.11
CA MET A 152 -12.52 -8.07 -8.95
C MET A 152 -11.81 -6.73 -9.17
N ARG A 153 -12.13 -6.04 -10.27
CA ARG A 153 -11.55 -4.72 -10.60
C ARG A 153 -11.84 -3.70 -9.50
N ARG A 154 -13.06 -3.69 -8.98
CA ARG A 154 -13.45 -2.79 -7.89
C ARG A 154 -12.75 -3.08 -6.57
N THR A 155 -12.50 -4.35 -6.23
CA THR A 155 -11.77 -4.73 -5.01
C THR A 155 -10.31 -4.31 -5.10
N VAL A 156 -9.70 -4.51 -6.26
CA VAL A 156 -8.34 -4.07 -6.56
C VAL A 156 -8.19 -2.55 -6.50
N ASP A 157 -9.10 -1.82 -7.13
CA ASP A 157 -9.06 -0.35 -7.16
C ASP A 157 -9.28 0.26 -5.77
N ARG A 158 -9.92 -0.47 -4.85
CA ARG A 158 -10.02 -0.08 -3.43
C ARG A 158 -8.76 -0.40 -2.63
N ALA A 159 -8.06 -1.48 -2.96
CA ALA A 159 -6.80 -1.84 -2.29
C ALA A 159 -5.61 -0.97 -2.74
N ALA A 160 -5.75 -0.26 -3.86
CA ALA A 160 -4.75 0.66 -4.39
C ALA A 160 -4.97 2.14 -3.97
N ARG A 161 -6.07 2.44 -3.25
CA ARG A 161 -6.33 3.74 -2.62
C ARG A 161 -6.05 3.64 -1.13
#